data_AF-A0A817YNV2-F1
#
_entry.id   AF-A0A817YNV2-F1
#
_cell.length_a   1.000
_cell.length_b   1.000
_cell.length_c   1.000
_cell.angle_alpha   90.00
_cell.angle_beta   90.00
_cell.angle_gamma   90.00
#
_symmetry.space_group_name_H-M   'P 1'
#
loop_
_entity.id
_entity.type
_entity.pdbx_description
1 polymer ?
#
loop_
_entity_poly.entity_id
_entity_poly.type
_entity_poly.pdbx_seq_one_letter_code
_entity_poly.pdbx_strand_id
1 'polypeptide(L)'
;MNLYKLNEILPLINDKKSCLEHKCQTILVPLPPNHIGKPKRNIKRILEESSNEITKKLNGFLLAIGKIHLLSHVGQTFQDEPTLWLPVRLNFVLFQPECGRRVRAIISQLGKNTHR
;
A
#
# COMPACT_ATOMS: atom_id res chain seq x y z
N MET A 1 1.35 9.32 4.59
CA MET A 1 1.49 9.22 3.13
C MET A 1 0.10 9.42 2.52
N ASN A 2 -0.07 10.28 1.50
CA ASN A 2 -1.38 10.47 0.88
C ASN A 2 -1.59 9.39 -0.19
N LEU A 3 -2.54 8.49 0.03
CA LEU A 3 -2.97 7.52 -0.97
C LEU A 3 -3.94 8.20 -1.96
N TYR A 4 -3.80 7.87 -3.23
CA TYR A 4 -4.73 8.30 -4.26
C TYR A 4 -6.02 7.47 -4.23
N LYS A 5 -7.08 7.99 -4.85
CA LYS A 5 -8.29 7.19 -5.06
C LYS A 5 -8.05 6.17 -6.15
N LEU A 6 -8.54 4.95 -5.94
CA LEU A 6 -8.35 3.86 -6.90
C LEU A 6 -8.84 4.24 -8.32
N ASN A 7 -10.01 4.91 -8.41
CA ASN A 7 -10.61 5.30 -9.69
C ASN A 7 -9.77 6.31 -10.49
N GLU A 8 -8.93 7.11 -9.82
CA GLU A 8 -8.04 8.07 -10.47
C GLU A 8 -6.80 7.37 -11.06
N ILE A 9 -6.35 6.27 -10.43
CA ILE A 9 -5.15 5.55 -10.83
C ILE A 9 -5.43 4.41 -11.81
N LEU A 10 -6.56 3.71 -11.69
CA LEU A 10 -6.89 2.57 -12.55
C LEU A 10 -6.71 2.84 -14.05
N PRO A 11 -7.11 4.01 -14.61
CA PRO A 11 -6.89 4.31 -16.02
C PRO A 11 -5.41 4.34 -16.44
N LEU A 12 -4.51 4.71 -15.52
CA LEU A 12 -3.07 4.85 -15.77
C LEU A 12 -2.34 3.50 -15.83
N ILE A 13 -2.95 2.43 -15.32
CA ILE A 13 -2.36 1.08 -15.28
C ILE A 13 -2.18 0.51 -16.69
N ASN A 14 -3.04 0.93 -17.63
CA ASN A 14 -2.96 0.47 -19.03
C ASN A 14 -1.79 1.10 -19.80
N ASP A 15 -1.18 2.18 -19.30
CA ASP A 15 0.02 2.74 -19.92
C ASP A 15 1.25 1.91 -19.53
N LYS A 16 1.89 1.24 -20.50
CA LYS A 16 3.10 0.44 -20.28
C LYS A 16 4.25 1.24 -19.63
N LYS A 17 4.27 2.57 -19.76
CA LYS A 17 5.28 3.48 -19.20
C LYS A 17 4.96 3.94 -17.77
N SER A 18 3.76 3.66 -17.26
CA SER A 18 3.37 4.09 -15.91
C SER A 18 4.06 3.29 -14.82
N CYS A 19 4.55 2.09 -15.12
CA CYS A 19 5.14 1.15 -14.15
C CYS A 19 4.19 0.85 -12.97
N LEU A 20 2.88 0.94 -13.23
CA LEU A 20 1.84 0.67 -12.26
C LEU A 20 1.39 -0.78 -12.35
N GLU A 21 1.25 -1.43 -11.20
CA GLU A 21 0.74 -2.79 -11.11
C GLU A 21 -0.44 -2.84 -10.14
N HIS A 22 -1.58 -3.31 -10.65
CA HIS A 22 -2.72 -3.66 -9.81
C HIS A 22 -2.53 -5.09 -9.30
N LYS A 23 -2.41 -5.25 -7.99
CA LYS A 23 -2.24 -6.55 -7.35
C LYS A 23 -3.33 -6.81 -6.33
N CYS A 24 -3.60 -8.09 -6.12
CA CYS A 24 -4.48 -8.58 -5.09
C CYS A 24 -3.68 -9.56 -4.22
N GLN A 25 -3.53 -9.27 -2.93
CA GLN A 25 -2.75 -10.12 -2.03
C GLN A 25 -3.40 -10.21 -0.65
N THR A 26 -3.21 -11.35 0.00
CA THR A 26 -3.55 -11.55 1.40
C THR A 26 -2.36 -11.21 2.27
N ILE A 27 -2.55 -10.33 3.25
CA ILE A 27 -1.54 -10.02 4.27
C ILE A 27 -2.13 -10.19 5.67
N LEU A 28 -1.26 -10.41 6.65
CA LEU A 28 -1.63 -10.35 8.06
C LEU A 28 -1.51 -8.91 8.54
N VAL A 29 -2.62 -8.34 9.01
CA VAL A 29 -2.68 -6.99 9.57
C VAL A 29 -2.72 -7.09 11.09
N PRO A 30 -1.82 -6.41 11.82
CA PRO A 30 -1.88 -6.36 13.27
C PRO A 30 -3.05 -5.49 13.70
N LEU A 31 -3.90 -6.01 14.58
CA LEU A 31 -5.00 -5.29 15.22
C LEU A 31 -4.73 -5.21 16.73
N PRO A 32 -4.22 -4.06 17.22
CA PRO A 32 -4.03 -3.85 18.65
C PRO A 32 -5.37 -3.88 19.42
N PRO A 33 -5.36 -4.17 20.73
CA PRO A 33 -6.57 -4.24 21.57
C PRO A 33 -7.48 -3.03 21.46
N ASN A 34 -6.89 -1.84 21.35
CA ASN A 34 -7.59 -0.56 21.27
C ASN A 34 -8.51 -0.44 20.04
N HIS A 35 -8.36 -1.34 19.07
CA HIS A 35 -9.13 -1.36 17.83
C HIS A 35 -10.14 -2.51 17.74
N ILE A 36 -10.27 -3.32 18.80
CA ILE A 36 -11.26 -4.40 18.90
C ILE A 36 -12.68 -3.80 18.97
N GLY A 37 -13.64 -4.40 18.23
CA GLY A 37 -15.04 -3.96 18.17
C GLY A 37 -15.43 -3.15 16.91
N LYS A 38 -14.48 -2.55 16.18
CA LYS A 38 -14.73 -1.90 14.87
C LYS A 38 -13.67 -2.27 13.81
N PRO A 39 -13.47 -3.57 13.52
CA PRO A 39 -12.30 -4.06 12.77
C PRO A 39 -12.18 -3.44 11.37
N LYS A 40 -13.27 -3.35 10.60
CA LYS A 40 -13.21 -2.84 9.21
C LYS A 40 -12.70 -1.39 9.10
N ARG A 41 -13.18 -0.49 9.96
CA ARG A 41 -12.77 0.94 9.94
C ARG A 41 -11.33 1.10 10.43
N ASN A 42 -10.95 0.33 11.45
CA ASN A 42 -9.64 0.40 12.06
C ASN A 42 -8.55 -0.23 11.16
N ILE A 43 -8.86 -1.34 10.47
CA ILE A 43 -7.95 -1.97 9.51
C ILE A 43 -7.54 -0.98 8.42
N LYS A 44 -8.48 -0.20 7.87
CA LYS A 44 -8.14 0.80 6.85
C LYS A 44 -7.13 1.83 7.38
N ARG A 45 -7.37 2.35 8.58
CA ARG A 45 -6.48 3.31 9.22
C ARG A 45 -5.10 2.71 9.51
N ILE A 46 -5.05 1.48 10.03
CA ILE A 46 -3.79 0.77 10.29
C ILE A 46 -3.01 0.54 8.99
N LEU A 47 -3.68 0.20 7.89
CA LEU A 47 -3.05 0.05 6.58
C LEU A 47 -2.50 1.38 6.03
N GLU A 48 -3.21 2.48 6.28
CA GLU A 48 -2.76 3.83 5.92
C GLU A 48 -1.55 4.27 6.75
N GLU A 49 -1.53 3.96 8.05
CA GLU A 49 -0.41 4.25 8.97
C GLU A 49 0.81 3.36 8.68
N SER A 50 0.59 2.08 8.30
CA SER A 50 1.65 1.12 7.96
C SER A 50 2.02 1.10 6.47
N SER A 51 1.57 2.07 5.68
CA SER A 51 1.78 2.10 4.22
C SER A 51 3.25 2.01 3.81
N ASN A 52 4.15 2.57 4.63
CA ASN A 52 5.60 2.51 4.41
C ASN A 52 6.15 1.10 4.60
N GLU A 53 5.70 0.37 5.61
CA GLU A 53 6.10 -1.02 5.84
C GLU A 53 5.55 -1.94 4.75
N ILE A 54 4.31 -1.69 4.33
CA ILE A 54 3.67 -2.40 3.23
C ILE A 54 4.46 -2.17 1.93
N THR A 55 4.84 -0.92 1.64
CA THR A 55 5.70 -0.56 0.50
C THR A 55 7.02 -1.35 0.51
N LYS A 56 7.67 -1.46 1.67
CA LYS A 56 8.89 -2.27 1.84
C LYS A 56 8.63 -3.76 1.59
N LYS A 57 7.58 -4.32 2.17
CA LYS A 57 7.21 -5.74 2.02
C LYS A 57 6.84 -6.11 0.58
N LEU A 58 6.26 -5.17 -0.16
CA LEU A 58 5.77 -5.38 -1.53
C LEU A 58 6.79 -5.00 -2.62
N ASN A 59 7.98 -4.53 -2.24
CA ASN A 59 9.03 -4.08 -3.15
C ASN A 59 8.55 -3.06 -4.20
N GLY A 60 7.71 -2.11 -3.78
CA GLY A 60 7.13 -1.11 -4.66
C GLY A 60 6.34 -0.05 -3.88
N PHE A 61 6.24 1.16 -4.43
CA PHE A 61 5.58 2.27 -3.76
C PHE A 61 4.06 2.11 -3.81
N LEU A 62 3.42 1.97 -2.65
CA LEU A 62 1.97 1.88 -2.56
C LEU A 62 1.32 3.21 -2.92
N LEU A 63 0.48 3.23 -3.96
CA LEU A 63 -0.19 4.44 -4.42
C LEU A 63 -1.66 4.50 -4.05
N ALA A 64 -2.37 3.37 -4.10
CA ALA A 64 -3.78 3.30 -3.75
C ALA A 64 -4.13 1.96 -3.13
N ILE A 65 -5.03 2.00 -2.14
CA ILE A 65 -5.68 0.82 -1.55
C ILE A 65 -7.12 0.79 -2.04
N GLY A 66 -7.53 -0.37 -2.56
CA GLY A 66 -8.86 -0.64 -3.07
C GLY A 66 -9.75 -1.30 -2.03
N LYS A 67 -10.51 -2.30 -2.47
CA LYS A 67 -11.40 -3.06 -1.59
C LYS A 67 -10.58 -3.88 -0.59
N ILE A 68 -11.01 -3.79 0.67
CA ILE A 68 -10.45 -4.53 1.81
C ILE A 68 -11.46 -5.62 2.16
N HIS A 69 -11.02 -6.88 2.11
CA HIS A 69 -11.82 -8.04 2.48
C HIS A 69 -11.16 -8.73 3.67
N LEU A 70 -11.81 -8.64 4.82
CA LEU A 70 -11.44 -9.44 5.98
C LEU A 70 -11.77 -10.91 5.68
N LEU A 71 -10.78 -11.78 5.70
CA LEU A 71 -10.98 -13.20 5.38
C LEU A 71 -11.49 -14.01 6.57
N SER A 72 -11.20 -13.55 7.79
CA SER A 72 -11.64 -14.20 9.03
C SER A 72 -11.90 -13.16 10.11
N HIS A 73 -12.94 -13.37 10.90
CA HIS A 73 -13.21 -12.61 12.12
C HIS A 73 -12.41 -13.12 13.33
N VAL A 74 -11.78 -14.28 13.21
CA VAL A 74 -10.89 -14.87 14.20
C VAL A 74 -9.45 -14.59 13.76
N GLY A 75 -8.70 -13.91 14.62
CA GLY A 75 -7.29 -13.60 14.43
C GLY A 75 -6.39 -14.57 15.16
N GLN A 76 -5.11 -14.55 14.83
CA GLN A 76 -4.07 -15.28 15.53
C GLN A 76 -3.32 -14.31 16.45
N THR A 77 -3.02 -14.72 17.67
CA THR A 77 -2.02 -14.03 18.50
C THR A 77 -0.69 -14.74 18.30
N PHE A 78 0.41 -14.01 18.40
CA PHE A 78 1.75 -14.58 18.38
C PHE A 78 2.46 -14.18 19.67
N GLN A 79 3.23 -15.11 20.25
CA GLN A 79 4.17 -14.85 21.34
C GLN A 79 3.56 -14.13 22.56
N ASP A 80 2.34 -14.50 22.95
CA ASP A 80 1.60 -13.91 24.08
C ASP A 80 1.39 -12.39 24.00
N GLU A 81 1.60 -11.78 22.82
CA GLU A 81 1.25 -10.38 22.62
C GLU A 81 -0.26 -10.23 22.53
N PRO A 82 -0.84 -9.15 23.10
CA PRO A 82 -2.27 -8.87 23.02
C PRO A 82 -2.70 -8.39 21.61
N THR A 83 -1.86 -8.55 20.59
CA THR A 83 -2.13 -8.14 19.21
C THR A 83 -2.78 -9.28 18.43
N LEU A 84 -3.97 -9.02 17.88
CA LEU A 84 -4.64 -9.96 16.98
C LEU A 84 -4.20 -9.74 15.54
N TRP A 85 -3.66 -10.77 14.91
CA TRP A 85 -3.28 -10.75 13.51
C TRP A 85 -4.40 -11.30 12.66
N LEU A 86 -4.98 -10.43 11.83
CA LEU A 86 -6.11 -10.78 10.98
C LEU A 86 -5.67 -10.96 9.53
N PRO A 87 -6.08 -12.04 8.86
CA PRO A 87 -5.85 -12.20 7.44
C PRO A 87 -6.79 -11.28 6.65
N VAL A 88 -6.21 -10.37 5.88
CA VAL A 88 -6.94 -9.40 5.08
C VAL A 88 -6.49 -9.50 3.63
N ARG A 89 -7.46 -9.69 2.72
CA ARG A 89 -7.24 -9.62 1.29
C ARG A 89 -7.43 -8.18 0.81
N LEU A 90 -6.43 -7.67 0.12
CA LEU A 90 -6.33 -6.27 -0.29
C LEU A 90 -6.15 -6.22 -1.81
N ASN A 91 -6.91 -5.34 -2.45
CA ASN A 91 -6.57 -4.86 -3.79
C ASN A 91 -5.76 -3.57 -3.63
N PHE A 92 -4.67 -3.41 -4.36
CA PHE A 92 -3.86 -2.21 -4.31
C PHE A 92 -3.14 -1.96 -5.63
N VAL A 93 -2.67 -0.72 -5.79
CA VAL A 93 -1.83 -0.32 -6.91
C VAL A 93 -0.45 0.07 -6.39
N LEU A 94 0.58 -0.55 -6.95
CA LEU A 94 1.97 -0.22 -6.70
C LEU A 94 2.55 0.54 -7.89
N PHE A 95 3.44 1.48 -7.61
CA PHE A 95 4.45 1.92 -8.57
C PHE A 95 5.72 1.11 -8.34
N GLN A 96 6.04 0.26 -9.31
CA GLN A 96 7.13 -0.71 -9.24
C GLN A 96 7.99 -0.60 -10.51
N PRO A 97 8.83 0.44 -10.62
CA PRO A 97 9.75 0.57 -11.74
C PRO A 97 10.88 -0.46 -11.61
N GLU A 98 11.30 -1.00 -12.75
CA GLU A 98 12.44 -1.92 -12.84
C GLU A 98 13.67 -1.18 -13.39
N CYS A 99 14.87 -1.63 -13.01
CA CYS A 99 16.11 -1.10 -13.57
C CYS A 99 16.10 -1.23 -15.11
N GLY A 100 16.43 -0.15 -15.81
CA GLY A 100 16.42 -0.09 -17.28
C GLY A 100 15.07 0.26 -17.90
N ARG A 101 13.98 0.36 -17.12
CA ARG A 101 12.66 0.75 -17.62
C ARG A 101 12.60 2.25 -17.87
N ARG A 102 12.04 2.66 -19.02
CA ARG A 102 11.81 4.08 -19.35
C ARG A 102 10.59 4.59 -18.57
N VAL A 103 10.79 5.64 -17.78
CA VAL A 103 9.73 6.35 -17.04
C VAL A 103 9.47 7.72 -17.67
N ARG A 104 8.27 8.28 -17.46
CA ARG A 104 7.92 9.65 -17.84
C ARG A 104 7.66 10.46 -16.58
N ALA A 105 8.25 11.66 -16.49
CA ALA A 105 8.08 12.56 -15.37
C ALA A 105 7.90 14.01 -15.86
N ILE A 106 7.33 14.85 -15.00
CA ILE A 106 7.29 16.30 -15.18
C ILE A 106 8.43 16.88 -14.36
N ILE A 107 9.24 17.75 -14.98
CA ILE A 107 10.32 18.45 -14.28
C ILE A 107 9.69 19.47 -13.33
N SER A 108 9.85 19.28 -12.03
CA SER A 108 9.30 20.19 -11.01
C SER A 108 10.24 21.37 -10.73
N GLN A 109 11.55 21.12 -10.67
CA GLN A 109 12.57 22.12 -10.43
C GLN A 109 13.84 21.75 -11.21
N LEU A 110 14.52 22.75 -11.74
CA LEU A 110 15.82 22.59 -12.41
C LEU A 110 16.87 23.35 -11.60
N GLY A 111 17.77 22.63 -10.95
CA GLY A 111 18.89 23.24 -10.23
C GLY A 111 19.97 23.71 -11.20
N LYS A 112 20.56 24.89 -10.96
CA LYS A 112 21.83 25.26 -11.59
C LYS A 112 22.96 24.65 -10.76
N ASN A 113 23.68 23.68 -11.32
CA ASN A 113 24.94 23.22 -10.74
C ASN A 113 26.01 24.30 -10.95
N THR A 114 26.07 25.29 -10.05
CA THR A 114 27.24 26.16 -9.92
C THR A 114 28.31 25.44 -9.11
N HIS A 115 28.98 24.49 -9.75
CA HIS A 115 30.36 24.17 -9.39
C HIS A 115 31.24 25.04 -10.27
N ARG A 116 31.72 26.13 -9.69
CA ARG A 116 32.89 26.90 -10.15
C ARG A 116 34.05 26.55 -9.23
#